data_AF-A0A831UVP9-F1
#
_entry.id   AF-A0A831UVP9-F1
#
_cell.length_a   1.000
_cell.length_b   1.000
_cell.length_c   1.000
_cell.angle_alpha   90.00
_cell.angle_beta   90.00
_cell.angle_gamma   90.00
#
_symmetry.space_group_name_H-M   'P 1'
#
loop_
_entity.id
_entity.type
_entity.pdbx_description
1 polymer ?
#
loop_
_entity_poly.entity_id
_entity_poly.type
_entity_poly.pdbx_seq_one_letter_code
_entity_poly.pdbx_strand_id
1 'polypeptide(L)'
;MIPWIIDIILASTAFAFSIFGLRNYIYIRKTHVGRYMFTIAAALTSTSLIAVASFVFWMFSGHGPDVAIPSMAISAFLAASSIAFYRLSSI
;
A
#
# COMPACT_ATOMS: atom_id res chain seq x y z
N MET A 1 -7.50 -7.61 18.17
CA MET A 1 -8.42 -6.83 17.31
C MET A 1 -7.92 -5.42 17.04
N ILE A 2 -7.62 -4.61 18.07
CA ILE A 2 -7.11 -3.23 17.89
C ILE A 2 -5.87 -3.15 16.97
N PRO A 3 -4.84 -4.01 17.09
CA PRO A 3 -3.68 -3.95 16.19
C PRO A 3 -4.03 -4.18 14.71
N TRP A 4 -4.94 -5.11 14.42
CA TRP A 4 -5.41 -5.38 13.06
C TRP A 4 -6.11 -4.18 12.42
N ILE A 5 -6.85 -3.39 13.21
CA ILE A 5 -7.51 -2.18 12.72
C ILE A 5 -6.46 -1.16 12.24
N ILE A 6 -5.35 -1.02 12.97
CA ILE A 6 -4.25 -0.12 12.60
C ILE A 6 -3.61 -0.58 11.28
N ASP A 7 -3.33 -1.88 11.16
CA ASP A 7 -2.79 -2.49 9.94
C ASP A 7 -3.68 -2.26 8.72
N ILE A 8 -5.00 -2.45 8.89
CA ILE A 8 -5.98 -2.22 7.83
C ILE A 8 -6.02 -0.75 7.42
N ILE A 9 -5.99 0.18 8.38
CA ILE A 9 -5.97 1.63 8.10
C ILE A 9 -4.71 2.02 7.32
N LEU A 10 -3.54 1.53 7.75
CA LEU A 10 -2.27 1.79 7.09
C LEU A 10 -2.24 1.22 5.67
N ALA A 11 -2.65 -0.04 5.49
CA ALA A 11 -2.71 -0.67 4.16
C ALA A 11 -3.74 0.01 3.24
N SER A 12 -4.89 0.43 3.77
CA SER A 12 -5.90 1.19 3.01
C SER A 12 -5.39 2.57 2.60
N THR A 13 -4.63 3.23 3.48
CA THR A 13 -3.96 4.51 3.18
C THR A 13 -2.94 4.32 2.06
N ALA A 14 -2.10 3.27 2.16
CA ALA A 14 -1.14 2.91 1.12
C ALA A 14 -1.84 2.67 -0.22
N PHE A 15 -2.96 1.97 -0.23
CA PHE A 15 -3.76 1.70 -1.42
C PHE A 15 -4.27 2.98 -2.08
N ALA A 16 -4.88 3.88 -1.31
CA ALA A 16 -5.38 5.16 -1.82
C ALA A 16 -4.28 6.00 -2.47
N PHE A 17 -3.14 6.16 -1.79
CA PHE A 17 -2.00 6.92 -2.33
C PHE A 17 -1.36 6.23 -3.55
N SER A 18 -1.29 4.91 -3.57
CA SER A 18 -0.77 4.17 -4.72
C SER A 18 -1.66 4.34 -5.96
N ILE A 19 -3.00 4.35 -5.79
CA ILE A 19 -3.96 4.64 -6.86
C ILE A 19 -3.77 6.06 -7.40
N PHE A 20 -3.64 7.05 -6.51
CA PHE A 20 -3.42 8.43 -6.95
C PHE A 20 -2.08 8.57 -7.69
N GLY A 21 -1.03 7.92 -7.21
CA GLY A 21 0.26 7.85 -7.91
C GLY A 21 0.12 7.19 -9.28
N LEU A 22 -0.58 6.06 -9.37
CA LEU A 22 -0.85 5.36 -10.63
C LEU A 22 -1.50 6.30 -11.64
N ARG A 23 -2.55 7.04 -11.23
CA ARG A 23 -3.24 8.02 -12.08
C ARG A 23 -2.28 9.07 -12.64
N ASN A 24 -1.38 9.59 -11.81
CA ASN A 24 -0.40 10.59 -12.23
C ASN A 24 0.61 10.01 -13.24
N TYR A 25 1.09 8.79 -13.00
CA TYR A 25 2.07 8.15 -13.88
C TYR A 25 1.50 7.68 -15.24
N ILE A 26 0.16 7.59 -15.41
CA ILE A 26 -0.47 7.23 -16.70
C ILE A 26 0.00 8.17 -17.82
N TYR A 27 0.11 9.47 -17.54
CA TYR A 27 0.45 10.47 -18.55
C TYR A 27 1.89 10.37 -19.04
N ILE A 28 2.82 9.95 -18.17
CA ILE A 28 4.25 9.83 -18.50
C ILE A 28 4.68 8.40 -18.88
N ARG A 29 3.75 7.44 -18.92
CA ARG A 29 4.02 6.01 -19.21
C ARG A 29 4.73 5.72 -20.53
N LYS A 30 4.73 6.68 -21.46
CA LYS A 30 5.38 6.55 -22.78
C LYS A 30 6.90 6.70 -22.70
N THR A 31 7.42 7.29 -21.63
CA THR A 31 8.86 7.38 -21.36
C THR A 31 9.36 6.10 -20.70
N HIS A 32 10.64 5.77 -20.89
CA HIS A 32 11.25 4.59 -20.27
C HIS A 32 11.13 4.65 -18.74
N VAL A 33 11.45 5.81 -18.15
CA VAL A 33 11.33 6.07 -16.70
C VAL A 33 9.87 6.00 -16.24
N GLY A 34 8.96 6.65 -16.95
CA GLY A 34 7.53 6.66 -16.59
C GLY A 34 6.88 5.28 -16.66
N ARG A 35 7.34 4.38 -17.56
CA ARG A 35 6.88 2.99 -17.59
C ARG A 35 7.29 2.25 -16.31
N TYR A 36 8.53 2.39 -15.85
CA TYR A 36 8.97 1.80 -14.58
C TYR A 36 8.20 2.37 -13.40
N MET A 37 8.01 3.69 -13.36
CA MET A 37 7.26 4.30 -12.26
C MET A 37 5.79 3.85 -12.23
N PHE A 38 5.16 3.74 -13.40
CA PHE A 38 3.81 3.18 -13.50
C PHE A 38 3.76 1.73 -13.01
N THR A 39 4.73 0.88 -13.36
CA THR A 39 4.77 -0.51 -12.88
C THR A 39 4.99 -0.60 -11.38
N ILE A 40 5.81 0.28 -10.78
CA ILE A 40 6.03 0.34 -9.33
C ILE A 40 4.73 0.76 -8.63
N ALA A 41 4.04 1.80 -9.11
CA ALA A 41 2.76 2.22 -8.57
C ALA A 41 1.70 1.10 -8.68
N ALA A 42 1.68 0.36 -9.79
CA ALA A 42 0.77 -0.77 -9.97
C ALA A 42 1.07 -1.88 -8.95
N ALA A 43 2.35 -2.24 -8.77
CA ALA A 43 2.77 -3.24 -7.78
C ALA A 43 2.38 -2.81 -6.35
N LEU A 44 2.66 -1.57 -5.96
CA LEU A 44 2.27 -1.03 -4.65
C LEU A 44 0.75 -1.06 -4.43
N THR A 45 -0.03 -0.77 -5.47
CA THR A 45 -1.50 -0.84 -5.44
C THR A 45 -1.97 -2.28 -5.23
N SER A 46 -1.42 -3.25 -5.97
CA SER A 46 -1.78 -4.66 -5.81
C SER A 46 -1.37 -5.19 -4.43
N THR A 47 -0.16 -4.88 -3.97
CA THR A 47 0.33 -5.34 -2.65
C THR A 47 -0.49 -4.76 -1.50
N SER A 48 -0.89 -3.48 -1.58
CA SER A 48 -1.73 -2.86 -0.55
C SER A 48 -3.15 -3.44 -0.53
N LEU A 49 -3.73 -3.75 -1.69
CA LEU A 49 -5.01 -4.46 -1.75
C LEU A 49 -4.94 -5.86 -1.13
N ILE A 50 -3.90 -6.63 -1.46
CA ILE A 50 -3.66 -7.95 -0.88
C ILE A 50 -3.49 -7.84 0.64
N ALA A 51 -2.70 -6.86 1.10
CA ALA A 51 -2.48 -6.64 2.53
C ALA A 51 -3.79 -6.34 3.28
N VAL A 52 -4.65 -5.46 2.75
CA VAL A 52 -5.98 -5.20 3.34
C VAL A 52 -6.80 -6.49 3.44
N ALA A 53 -6.90 -7.26 2.35
CA ALA A 53 -7.66 -8.51 2.35
C ALA A 53 -7.09 -9.53 3.35
N SER A 54 -5.77 -9.70 3.41
CA SER A 54 -5.09 -10.60 4.34
C SER A 54 -5.30 -10.20 5.80
N PHE A 55 -5.16 -8.92 6.14
CA PHE A 55 -5.34 -8.44 7.51
C PHE A 55 -6.79 -8.58 7.98
N VAL A 56 -7.76 -8.30 7.11
CA VAL A 56 -9.18 -8.55 7.39
C VAL A 56 -9.43 -10.04 7.63
N PHE A 57 -8.89 -10.91 6.78
CA PHE A 57 -9.03 -12.37 6.94
C PHE A 57 -8.41 -12.88 8.25
N TRP A 58 -7.21 -12.43 8.60
CA TRP A 58 -6.53 -12.82 9.84
C TRP A 58 -7.23 -12.30 11.09
N MET A 59 -7.80 -11.08 11.01
CA MET A 59 -8.63 -10.52 12.07
C MET A 59 -9.86 -11.40 12.35
N PHE A 60 -10.57 -11.85 11.31
CA PHE A 60 -11.73 -12.74 11.46
C PHE A 60 -11.35 -14.18 11.83
N SER A 61 -10.17 -14.62 11.44
CA SER A 61 -9.61 -15.94 11.79
C SER A 61 -9.05 -15.98 13.22
N GLY A 62 -9.21 -14.90 14.01
CA GLY A 62 -8.82 -14.86 15.41
C GLY A 62 -7.31 -14.89 15.66
N HIS A 63 -6.48 -14.51 14.68
CA HIS A 63 -5.04 -14.48 14.87
C HIS A 63 -4.66 -13.42 15.92
N GLY A 64 -3.75 -13.80 16.82
CA GLY A 64 -3.36 -13.01 17.98
C GLY A 64 -2.49 -11.79 17.66
N PRO A 65 -2.26 -10.91 18.66
CA PRO A 65 -1.41 -9.72 18.53
C PRO A 65 0.04 -10.06 18.17
N ASP A 66 0.49 -11.29 18.42
CA ASP A 66 1.84 -11.77 18.11
C ASP A 66 2.15 -11.75 16.61
N VAL A 67 1.13 -11.86 15.76
CA VAL A 67 1.26 -11.73 14.30
C VAL A 67 1.00 -10.28 13.86
N ALA A 68 0.07 -9.60 14.52
CA ALA A 68 -0.36 -8.25 14.15
C ALA A 68 0.70 -7.17 14.44
N ILE A 69 1.48 -7.31 15.51
CA ILE A 69 2.49 -6.31 15.87
C ILE A 69 3.65 -6.28 14.85
N PRO A 70 4.22 -7.43 14.43
CA PRO A 70 5.20 -7.46 13.34
C PRO A 70 4.63 -6.98 11.99
N SER A 71 3.36 -7.29 11.66
CA SER A 71 2.74 -6.81 10.42
C SER A 71 2.58 -5.30 10.39
N MET A 72 2.50 -4.65 11.56
CA MET A 72 2.45 -3.20 11.69
C MET A 72 3.66 -2.47 11.11
N ALA A 73 4.86 -3.07 11.20
CA ALA A 73 6.02 -2.51 10.53
C ALA A 73 5.86 -2.56 9.00
N ILE A 74 5.36 -3.68 8.47
CA ILE A 74 5.16 -3.89 7.04
C ILE A 74 4.10 -2.92 6.50
N SER A 75 2.97 -2.77 7.20
CA SER A 75 1.89 -1.86 6.81
C SER A 75 2.33 -0.40 6.87
N ALA A 76 3.12 -0.02 7.88
CA ALA A 76 3.71 1.32 7.97
C ALA A 76 4.71 1.60 6.84
N PHE A 77 5.61 0.66 6.52
CA PHE A 77 6.55 0.80 5.40
C PHE A 77 5.83 0.89 4.05
N LEU A 78 4.77 0.11 3.87
CA LEU A 78 3.96 0.14 2.66
C LEU A 78 3.28 1.52 2.51
N ALA A 79 2.66 2.03 3.57
CA ALA A 79 2.05 3.36 3.59
C ALA A 79 3.07 4.47 3.29
N ALA A 80 4.23 4.44 3.97
CA ALA A 80 5.29 5.43 3.75
C ALA A 80 5.81 5.41 2.30
N SER A 81 6.03 4.22 1.74
CA SER A 81 6.49 4.05 0.36
C SER A 81 5.47 4.58 -0.65
N SER A 82 4.19 4.22 -0.48
CA SER A 82 3.10 4.71 -1.34
C SER A 82 2.93 6.23 -1.27
N ILE A 83 3.05 6.83 -0.08
CA ILE A 83 2.97 8.29 0.10
C ILE A 83 4.17 8.98 -0.56
N ALA A 84 5.40 8.48 -0.34
CA ALA A 84 6.59 9.04 -0.96
C ALA A 84 6.52 8.96 -2.49
N PHE A 85 6.06 7.82 -3.01
CA PHE A 85 5.93 7.60 -4.44
C PHE A 85 4.83 8.46 -5.09
N TYR A 86 3.74 8.68 -4.38
CA TYR A 86 2.72 9.66 -4.77
C TYR A 86 3.29 11.07 -4.79
N ARG A 87 4.03 11.49 -3.76
CA ARG A 87 4.65 12.83 -3.72
C ARG A 87 5.60 13.07 -4.88
N LEU A 88 6.38 12.06 -5.29
CA LEU A 88 7.24 12.15 -6.47
C LEU A 88 6.44 12.37 -7.78
N SER A 89 5.20 11.89 -7.82
CA SER A 89 4.32 12.04 -8.99
C SER A 89 3.56 13.36 -9.04
N SER A 90 3.51 14.10 -7.93
CA SER A 90 2.75 15.35 -7.78
C SER A 90 3.61 16.62 -7.92
N ILE A 91 4.91 16.46 -8.16
CA ILE A 91 5.86 17.54 -8.48
C ILE A 91 5.86 17.74 -9.99
#